data_AF-A0A0A9GVF7-F1
#
_entry.id   AF-A0A0A9GVF7-F1
#
_cell.length_a   1.000
_cell.length_b   1.000
_cell.length_c   1.000
_cell.angle_alpha   90.00
_cell.angle_beta   90.00
_cell.angle_gamma   90.00
#
_symmetry.space_group_name_H-M   'P 1'
#
loop_
_entity.id
_entity.type
_entity.pdbx_description
1 polymer ?
#
loop_
_entity_poly.entity_id
_entity_poly.type
_entity_poly.pdbx_seq_one_letter_code
_entity_poly.pdbx_strand_id
1 'polypeptide(L)'
;MKSSGVNITRHACLYETAPAYVTNQPRFLNSAIRGTTKLGPHELLKKLKEIEKHIGRTGGIRYGPRPIDLDILLYGNSQIDSETLIVPHERIHERPFVLAPLVDLLGTSVDDGIETSWHSLSKCSGGFFELWNKLGGESIIGTEGIKRVLPVGNRLLDWRERTLVMGVLNLTPDSFSDGGKFQQMEAAISQAKLLISEGADIIDIGAQSTRPFAKRLSPNEELERLVPILDEITKIPEMEGKLLSVDTFYAEVAMESVKRGVHVINDVSGGQLDPAILKVVAELGVPYVTMHMRGDPSTMQSEQNLQYGDICKEIASELYTRVREAELSGIPLWRIVLDPGIGFSKKSGQNLEVIMGLESIRNEMCKMNIGASHVPILLGPSRKRFLGEICSRANPVDRDVATVAAVTAGILNGANMVRVHNVGYGVDAAKVCDALRKVRS
;
A
#
# COMPACT_ATOMS: atom_id res chain seq x y z
N MET A 1 5.53 -19.23 -11.94
CA MET A 1 6.47 -18.19 -12.40
C MET A 1 7.89 -18.42 -11.90
N LYS A 2 8.21 -18.21 -10.60
CA LYS A 2 9.57 -18.45 -10.07
C LYS A 2 10.10 -19.86 -10.34
N SER A 3 9.31 -20.89 -9.99
CA SER A 3 9.62 -22.31 -10.28
C SER A 3 9.71 -22.62 -11.79
N SER A 4 9.20 -21.74 -12.63
CA SER A 4 9.19 -21.87 -14.09
C SER A 4 10.36 -21.13 -14.77
N GLY A 5 11.32 -20.61 -13.99
CA GLY A 5 12.49 -19.90 -14.52
C GLY A 5 12.25 -18.43 -14.86
N VAL A 6 11.19 -17.81 -14.31
CA VAL A 6 10.91 -16.38 -14.46
C VAL A 6 11.17 -15.68 -13.13
N ASN A 7 12.16 -14.79 -13.11
CA ASN A 7 12.47 -13.94 -11.96
C ASN A 7 11.73 -12.60 -12.09
N ILE A 8 10.73 -12.37 -11.25
CA ILE A 8 9.92 -11.14 -11.27
C ILE A 8 10.71 -10.02 -10.59
N THR A 9 10.77 -8.85 -11.22
CA THR A 9 11.54 -7.69 -10.78
C THR A 9 10.70 -6.45 -10.48
N ARG A 10 9.49 -6.35 -11.01
CA ARG A 10 8.50 -5.28 -10.76
C ARG A 10 7.07 -5.82 -10.88
N HIS A 11 6.16 -5.20 -10.15
CA HIS A 11 4.71 -5.37 -10.26
C HIS A 11 4.05 -4.02 -10.52
N ALA A 12 3.01 -4.00 -11.35
CA ALA A 12 2.15 -2.84 -11.51
C ALA A 12 1.15 -2.75 -10.34
N CYS A 13 0.30 -1.72 -10.33
CA CYS A 13 -0.90 -1.77 -9.50
C CYS A 13 -1.85 -2.88 -10.00
N LEU A 14 -2.82 -3.24 -9.15
CA LEU A 14 -3.91 -4.13 -9.53
C LEU A 14 -5.12 -3.30 -9.92
N TYR A 15 -5.69 -3.61 -11.07
CA TYR A 15 -6.82 -2.90 -11.66
C TYR A 15 -8.05 -3.80 -11.74
N GLU A 16 -9.17 -3.36 -11.19
CA GLU A 16 -10.47 -3.98 -11.40
C GLU A 16 -11.21 -3.28 -12.54
N THR A 17 -11.63 -4.02 -13.57
CA THR A 17 -12.28 -3.46 -14.76
C THR A 17 -13.58 -4.16 -15.13
N ALA A 18 -14.49 -3.41 -15.76
CA ALA A 18 -15.66 -4.01 -16.40
C ALA A 18 -15.23 -4.93 -17.57
N PRO A 19 -15.99 -5.99 -17.86
CA PRO A 19 -15.74 -6.81 -19.04
C PRO A 19 -15.77 -6.03 -20.36
N ALA A 20 -14.74 -6.19 -21.19
CA ALA A 20 -14.61 -5.42 -22.43
C ALA A 20 -15.42 -5.97 -23.63
N TYR A 21 -15.82 -7.25 -23.62
CA TYR A 21 -16.46 -7.90 -24.78
C TYR A 21 -17.76 -8.62 -24.42
N VAL A 22 -17.71 -9.60 -23.52
CA VAL A 22 -18.90 -10.26 -22.98
C VAL A 22 -19.29 -9.51 -21.72
N THR A 23 -20.35 -8.71 -21.74
CA THR A 23 -20.66 -7.78 -20.63
C THR A 23 -21.40 -8.43 -19.47
N ASN A 24 -22.11 -9.53 -19.71
CA ASN A 24 -22.80 -10.30 -18.68
C ASN A 24 -21.86 -11.33 -18.00
N GLN A 25 -20.80 -10.85 -17.34
CA GLN A 25 -19.85 -11.68 -16.59
C GLN A 25 -19.20 -10.88 -15.45
N PRO A 26 -18.51 -11.53 -14.49
CA PRO A 26 -17.80 -10.83 -13.42
C PRO A 26 -16.75 -9.84 -13.93
N ARG A 27 -16.42 -8.84 -13.10
CA ARG A 27 -15.33 -7.89 -13.36
C ARG A 27 -13.99 -8.62 -13.42
N PHE A 28 -13.03 -8.05 -14.15
CA PHE A 28 -11.69 -8.63 -14.31
C PHE A 28 -10.68 -7.93 -13.41
N LEU A 29 -9.74 -8.70 -12.87
CA LEU A 29 -8.53 -8.19 -12.27
C LEU A 29 -7.40 -8.22 -13.31
N ASN A 30 -6.75 -7.09 -13.50
CA ASN A 30 -5.68 -6.89 -14.47
C ASN A 30 -4.46 -6.30 -13.79
N SER A 31 -3.29 -6.80 -14.13
CA SER A 31 -2.01 -6.23 -13.73
C SER A 31 -0.94 -6.64 -14.74
N ALA A 32 0.25 -6.09 -14.60
CA ALA A 32 1.41 -6.43 -15.38
C ALA A 32 2.59 -6.68 -14.44
N ILE A 33 3.50 -7.54 -14.87
CA ILE A 33 4.74 -7.81 -14.16
C ILE A 33 5.91 -7.66 -15.12
N ARG A 34 7.03 -7.20 -14.60
CA ARG A 34 8.31 -7.23 -15.31
C ARG A 34 9.20 -8.29 -14.69
N GLY A 35 9.97 -9.00 -15.51
CA GLY A 35 10.91 -9.99 -15.02
C GLY A 35 11.98 -10.35 -16.02
N THR A 36 12.92 -11.20 -15.59
CA THR A 36 13.96 -11.78 -16.42
C THR A 36 13.80 -13.29 -16.52
N THR A 37 14.19 -13.87 -17.64
CA THR A 37 14.17 -15.32 -17.84
C THR A 37 15.26 -15.74 -18.82
N LYS A 38 15.67 -17.02 -18.74
CA LYS A 38 16.59 -17.65 -19.70
C LYS A 38 15.86 -18.37 -20.85
N LEU A 39 14.54 -18.50 -20.75
CA LEU A 39 13.71 -19.16 -21.75
C LEU A 39 13.69 -18.34 -23.05
N GLY A 40 13.51 -18.97 -24.21
CA GLY A 40 13.12 -18.26 -25.42
C GLY A 40 11.67 -17.73 -25.33
N PRO A 41 11.25 -16.78 -26.18
CA PRO A 41 9.89 -16.22 -26.15
C PRO A 41 8.79 -17.29 -26.35
N HIS A 42 8.99 -18.25 -27.26
CA HIS A 42 8.06 -19.38 -27.47
C HIS A 42 8.06 -20.37 -26.30
N GLU A 43 9.22 -20.60 -25.68
CA GLU A 43 9.32 -21.45 -24.48
C GLU A 43 8.63 -20.80 -23.28
N LEU A 44 8.80 -19.48 -23.11
CA LEU A 44 8.09 -18.70 -22.12
C LEU A 44 6.58 -18.82 -22.34
N LEU A 45 6.09 -18.61 -23.57
CA LEU A 45 4.66 -18.77 -23.89
C LEU A 45 4.15 -20.16 -23.49
N LYS A 46 4.88 -21.22 -23.84
CA LYS A 46 4.55 -22.59 -23.43
C LYS A 46 4.46 -22.72 -21.91
N LYS A 47 5.43 -22.16 -21.17
CA LYS A 47 5.41 -22.16 -19.70
C LYS A 47 4.24 -21.38 -19.11
N LEU A 48 3.86 -20.25 -19.69
CA LEU A 48 2.68 -19.50 -19.25
C LEU A 48 1.40 -20.31 -19.45
N LYS A 49 1.26 -21.02 -20.58
CA LYS A 49 0.11 -21.93 -20.82
C LYS A 49 0.09 -23.14 -19.88
N GLU A 50 1.24 -23.68 -19.51
CA GLU A 50 1.34 -24.71 -18.47
C GLU A 50 0.85 -24.19 -17.11
N ILE A 51 1.21 -22.97 -16.73
CA ILE A 51 0.76 -22.31 -15.49
C ILE A 51 -0.76 -22.08 -15.52
N GLU A 52 -1.29 -21.54 -16.62
CA GLU A 52 -2.73 -21.35 -16.79
C GLU A 52 -3.51 -22.66 -16.59
N LYS A 53 -3.04 -23.74 -17.21
CA LYS A 53 -3.66 -25.07 -17.08
C LYS A 53 -3.58 -25.59 -15.64
N HIS A 54 -2.45 -25.40 -14.97
CA HIS A 54 -2.26 -25.83 -13.58
C HIS A 54 -3.18 -25.09 -12.60
N ILE A 55 -3.45 -23.80 -12.83
CA ILE A 55 -4.38 -22.98 -12.04
C ILE A 55 -5.86 -23.34 -12.33
N GLY A 56 -6.12 -24.19 -13.32
CA GLY A 56 -7.46 -24.70 -13.62
C GLY A 56 -8.11 -24.06 -14.85
N ARG A 57 -7.35 -23.40 -15.73
CA ARG A 57 -7.88 -22.97 -17.01
C ARG A 57 -8.22 -24.17 -17.88
N THR A 58 -9.51 -24.35 -18.16
CA THR A 58 -10.04 -25.32 -19.12
C THR A 58 -10.46 -24.61 -20.42
N GLY A 59 -10.88 -25.37 -21.43
CA GLY A 59 -11.60 -24.80 -22.57
C GLY A 59 -12.83 -24.01 -22.11
N GLY A 60 -13.17 -22.94 -22.81
CA GLY A 60 -14.27 -22.05 -22.44
C GLY A 60 -14.60 -21.06 -23.55
N ILE A 61 -15.63 -20.24 -23.33
CA ILE A 61 -16.09 -19.23 -24.28
C ILE A 61 -14.98 -18.19 -24.51
N ARG A 62 -14.71 -17.83 -25.77
CA ARG A 62 -13.78 -16.76 -26.10
C ARG A 62 -14.24 -15.46 -25.42
N TYR A 63 -13.35 -14.84 -24.65
CA TYR A 63 -13.61 -13.66 -23.81
C TYR A 63 -14.52 -13.88 -22.59
N GLY A 64 -14.80 -15.14 -22.23
CA GLY A 64 -15.47 -15.50 -20.98
C GLY A 64 -14.56 -15.44 -19.74
N PRO A 65 -15.15 -15.65 -18.55
CA PRO A 65 -14.44 -15.62 -17.28
C PRO A 65 -13.47 -16.80 -17.22
N ARG A 66 -12.30 -16.56 -16.62
CA ARG A 66 -11.23 -17.55 -16.53
C ARG A 66 -10.45 -17.34 -15.24
N PRO A 67 -9.91 -18.42 -14.62
CA PRO A 67 -9.12 -18.29 -13.40
C PRO A 67 -7.90 -17.38 -13.56
N ILE A 68 -7.23 -17.45 -14.73
CA ILE A 68 -6.07 -16.61 -15.07
C ILE A 68 -5.84 -16.57 -16.58
N ASP A 69 -5.32 -15.44 -17.09
CA ASP A 69 -4.82 -15.22 -18.45
C ASP A 69 -3.41 -14.63 -18.35
N LEU A 70 -2.44 -15.21 -19.06
CA LEU A 70 -1.06 -14.77 -19.06
C LEU A 70 -0.61 -14.52 -20.50
N ASP A 71 -0.45 -13.25 -20.84
CA ASP A 71 -0.01 -12.78 -22.15
C ASP A 71 1.41 -12.19 -22.07
N ILE A 72 2.21 -12.41 -23.12
CA ILE A 72 3.51 -11.74 -23.27
C ILE A 72 3.26 -10.41 -23.99
N LEU A 73 3.36 -9.29 -23.26
CA LEU A 73 3.19 -7.96 -23.85
C LEU A 73 4.41 -7.52 -24.65
N LEU A 74 5.59 -7.70 -24.08
CA LEU A 74 6.89 -7.27 -24.60
C LEU A 74 7.94 -8.34 -24.25
N TYR A 75 8.99 -8.49 -25.07
CA TYR A 75 10.06 -9.46 -24.83
C TYR A 75 11.42 -8.95 -25.30
N GLY A 76 12.28 -8.54 -24.37
CA GLY A 76 13.55 -7.88 -24.70
C GLY A 76 13.32 -6.72 -25.68
N ASN A 77 14.13 -6.67 -26.74
CA ASN A 77 13.97 -5.73 -27.86
C ASN A 77 13.41 -6.41 -29.11
N SER A 78 12.80 -7.59 -28.96
CA SER A 78 12.37 -8.42 -30.08
C SER A 78 11.02 -7.97 -30.64
N GLN A 79 10.92 -7.94 -31.96
CA GLN A 79 9.65 -7.97 -32.68
C GLN A 79 9.48 -9.38 -33.23
N ILE A 80 8.39 -10.04 -32.86
CA ILE A 80 8.11 -11.43 -33.21
C ILE A 80 6.76 -11.44 -33.90
N ASP A 81 6.74 -12.03 -35.09
CA ASP A 81 5.52 -12.32 -35.84
C ASP A 81 5.59 -13.79 -36.27
N SER A 82 4.83 -14.64 -35.58
CA SER A 82 4.78 -16.07 -35.82
C SER A 82 3.36 -16.57 -35.61
N GLU A 83 3.03 -17.72 -36.19
CA GLU A 83 1.69 -18.33 -36.08
C GLU A 83 1.19 -18.48 -34.64
N THR A 84 2.12 -18.63 -33.68
CA THR A 84 1.79 -18.89 -32.26
C THR A 84 2.01 -17.70 -31.33
N LEU A 85 2.77 -16.68 -31.76
CA LEU A 85 3.20 -15.58 -30.88
C LEU A 85 3.46 -14.30 -31.67
N ILE A 86 2.85 -13.21 -31.22
CA ILE A 86 3.08 -11.84 -31.70
C ILE A 86 3.61 -11.00 -30.55
N VAL A 87 4.75 -10.34 -30.74
CA VAL A 87 5.37 -9.41 -29.78
C VAL A 87 5.84 -8.15 -30.53
N PRO A 88 5.51 -6.93 -30.08
CA PRO A 88 4.61 -6.59 -28.97
C PRO A 88 3.20 -7.16 -29.16
N HIS A 89 2.50 -7.43 -28.05
CA HIS A 89 1.15 -7.95 -28.13
C HIS A 89 0.24 -6.97 -28.90
N GLU A 90 -0.36 -7.44 -30.00
CA GLU A 90 -1.05 -6.61 -31.00
C GLU A 90 -2.16 -5.72 -30.42
N ARG A 91 -2.80 -6.15 -29.33
CA ARG A 91 -3.94 -5.47 -28.68
C ARG A 91 -3.57 -4.52 -27.55
N ILE A 92 -2.29 -4.27 -27.28
CA ILE A 92 -1.89 -3.27 -26.25
C ILE A 92 -2.52 -1.91 -26.57
N HIS A 93 -2.60 -1.56 -27.86
CA HIS A 93 -3.06 -0.26 -28.33
C HIS A 93 -4.56 0.02 -28.18
N GLU A 94 -5.35 -1.00 -27.86
CA GLU A 94 -6.82 -0.89 -27.80
C GLU A 94 -7.37 -1.08 -26.38
N ARG A 95 -6.51 -1.41 -25.41
CA ARG A 95 -6.93 -1.95 -24.11
C ARG A 95 -6.37 -1.12 -22.96
N PRO A 96 -7.15 -0.17 -22.42
CA PRO A 96 -6.78 0.59 -21.22
C PRO A 96 -6.35 -0.29 -20.04
N PHE A 97 -7.03 -1.42 -19.83
CA PHE A 97 -6.74 -2.38 -18.77
C PHE A 97 -5.42 -3.16 -18.96
N VAL A 98 -4.82 -3.12 -20.14
CA VAL A 98 -3.46 -3.64 -20.41
C VAL A 98 -2.44 -2.50 -20.31
N LEU A 99 -2.79 -1.33 -20.85
CA LEU A 99 -1.86 -0.21 -20.95
C LEU A 99 -1.60 0.49 -19.61
N ALA A 100 -2.62 0.66 -18.76
CA ALA A 100 -2.46 1.24 -17.43
C ALA A 100 -1.43 0.48 -16.58
N PRO A 101 -1.55 -0.85 -16.38
CA PRO A 101 -0.52 -1.59 -15.65
C PRO A 101 0.81 -1.70 -16.41
N LEU A 102 0.83 -1.64 -17.74
CA LEU A 102 2.10 -1.58 -18.48
C LEU A 102 2.85 -0.27 -18.16
N VAL A 103 2.15 0.87 -18.14
CA VAL A 103 2.73 2.18 -17.81
C VAL A 103 3.25 2.23 -16.37
N ASP A 104 2.58 1.58 -15.41
CA ASP A 104 3.07 1.48 -14.03
C ASP A 104 4.48 0.86 -13.91
N LEU A 105 4.83 -0.03 -14.86
CA LEU A 105 6.13 -0.71 -14.88
C LEU A 105 7.25 0.13 -15.50
N LEU A 106 6.91 1.26 -16.13
CA LEU A 106 7.86 2.16 -16.79
C LEU A 106 8.36 3.22 -15.80
N GLY A 107 9.60 3.68 -15.99
CA GLY A 107 10.18 4.82 -15.29
C GLY A 107 10.26 6.05 -16.18
N THR A 108 10.21 7.25 -15.59
CA THR A 108 10.47 8.49 -16.38
C THR A 108 11.97 8.82 -16.43
N SER A 109 12.79 8.21 -15.57
CA SER A 109 14.24 8.29 -15.65
C SER A 109 14.74 7.36 -16.75
N VAL A 110 14.81 7.92 -17.96
CA VAL A 110 15.35 7.33 -19.18
C VAL A 110 16.81 6.90 -18.96
N ASP A 111 17.03 5.67 -18.48
CA ASP A 111 18.38 5.07 -18.45
C ASP A 111 18.37 3.52 -18.53
N ASP A 112 17.24 2.94 -18.94
CA ASP A 112 17.19 1.54 -19.35
C ASP A 112 16.98 1.45 -20.86
N GLY A 113 18.03 1.06 -21.60
CA GLY A 113 17.96 0.93 -23.06
C GLY A 113 16.83 -0.01 -23.54
N ILE A 114 16.33 -0.89 -22.67
CA ILE A 114 15.17 -1.74 -22.94
C ILE A 114 13.87 -0.92 -22.96
N GLU A 115 13.66 0.01 -22.02
CA GLU A 115 12.45 0.84 -21.98
C GLU A 115 12.38 1.77 -23.20
N THR A 116 13.51 2.35 -23.61
CA THR A 116 13.60 3.11 -24.87
C THR A 116 13.20 2.25 -26.07
N SER A 117 13.66 1.00 -26.12
CA SER A 117 13.24 0.05 -27.16
C SER A 117 11.75 -0.28 -27.07
N TRP A 118 11.17 -0.37 -25.87
CA TRP A 118 9.73 -0.61 -25.71
C TRP A 118 8.90 0.58 -26.19
N HIS A 119 9.31 1.80 -25.87
CA HIS A 119 8.66 3.01 -26.38
C HIS A 119 8.69 3.07 -27.91
N SER A 120 9.81 2.71 -28.55
CA SER A 120 9.91 2.69 -30.02
C SER A 120 9.06 1.60 -30.68
N LEU A 121 8.78 0.51 -29.96
CA LEU A 121 7.86 -0.54 -30.40
C LEU A 121 6.38 -0.16 -30.26
N SER A 122 6.06 0.99 -29.68
CA SER A 122 4.69 1.48 -29.64
C SER A 122 4.26 2.03 -31.02
N LYS A 123 2.96 2.01 -31.33
CA LYS A 123 2.40 2.63 -32.54
C LYS A 123 2.32 4.17 -32.47
N CYS A 124 2.95 4.80 -31.48
CA CYS A 124 2.91 6.25 -31.24
C CYS A 124 4.34 6.82 -31.11
N SER A 125 4.55 8.04 -31.62
CA SER A 125 5.84 8.74 -31.58
C SER A 125 6.35 8.98 -30.16
N GLY A 126 5.47 9.28 -29.21
CA GLY A 126 5.75 9.48 -27.78
C GLY A 126 5.63 8.20 -26.96
N GLY A 127 5.70 7.03 -27.59
CA GLY A 127 5.74 5.76 -26.88
C GLY A 127 4.42 5.35 -26.22
N PHE A 128 4.52 4.43 -25.25
CA PHE A 128 3.37 3.98 -24.46
C PHE A 128 2.73 5.09 -23.60
N PHE A 129 3.46 6.15 -23.24
CA PHE A 129 2.89 7.29 -22.51
C PHE A 129 1.93 8.11 -23.37
N GLU A 130 2.31 8.45 -24.60
CA GLU A 130 1.40 9.15 -25.52
C GLU A 130 0.17 8.28 -25.84
N LEU A 131 0.38 6.98 -26.05
CA LEU A 131 -0.70 6.04 -26.27
C LEU A 131 -1.66 5.97 -25.07
N TRP A 132 -1.14 6.00 -23.84
CA TRP A 132 -1.95 5.99 -22.63
C TRP A 132 -2.79 7.26 -22.52
N ASN A 133 -2.18 8.42 -22.78
CA ASN A 133 -2.88 9.70 -22.80
C ASN A 133 -3.99 9.75 -23.86
N LYS A 134 -3.76 9.16 -25.06
CA LYS A 134 -4.80 9.06 -26.11
C LYS A 134 -6.00 8.21 -25.70
N LEU A 135 -5.80 7.23 -24.80
CA LEU A 135 -6.87 6.42 -24.23
C LEU A 135 -7.45 7.03 -22.94
N GLY A 136 -7.17 8.30 -22.66
CA GLY A 136 -7.70 9.04 -21.50
C GLY A 136 -6.77 9.11 -20.29
N GLY A 137 -5.67 8.34 -20.27
CA GLY A 137 -4.64 8.45 -19.25
C GLY A 137 -5.14 8.22 -17.82
N GLU A 138 -4.53 8.89 -16.84
CA GLU A 138 -4.96 8.79 -15.44
C GLU A 138 -6.40 9.25 -15.17
N SER A 139 -6.99 10.04 -16.07
CA SER A 139 -8.33 10.61 -15.88
C SER A 139 -9.45 9.56 -15.93
N ILE A 140 -9.21 8.41 -16.57
CA ILE A 140 -10.21 7.34 -16.66
C ILE A 140 -10.23 6.44 -15.41
N ILE A 141 -9.18 6.51 -14.58
CA ILE A 141 -9.05 5.68 -13.36
C ILE A 141 -10.00 6.19 -12.27
N GLY A 142 -11.06 5.42 -12.03
CA GLY A 142 -12.13 5.73 -11.06
C GLY A 142 -13.41 6.27 -11.70
N THR A 143 -13.40 6.60 -12.99
CA THR A 143 -14.52 7.25 -13.70
C THR A 143 -15.13 6.35 -14.78
N GLU A 144 -14.31 5.61 -15.53
CA GLU A 144 -14.78 4.78 -16.67
C GLU A 144 -14.71 3.27 -16.38
N GLY A 145 -15.01 2.88 -15.14
CA GLY A 145 -15.12 1.47 -14.77
C GLY A 145 -13.78 0.73 -14.65
N ILE A 146 -12.64 1.43 -14.68
CA ILE A 146 -11.32 0.94 -14.27
C ILE A 146 -10.93 1.53 -12.92
N LYS A 147 -10.57 0.67 -11.95
CA LYS A 147 -10.28 1.08 -10.57
C LYS A 147 -8.96 0.46 -10.11
N ARG A 148 -8.11 1.22 -9.41
CA ARG A 148 -7.00 0.61 -8.67
C ARG A 148 -7.54 0.03 -7.37
N VAL A 149 -7.18 -1.22 -7.07
CA VAL A 149 -7.74 -1.95 -5.93
C VAL A 149 -6.65 -2.61 -5.08
N LEU A 150 -6.85 -2.60 -3.77
CA LEU A 150 -5.97 -3.23 -2.77
C LEU A 150 -6.67 -4.50 -2.27
N PRO A 151 -6.13 -5.70 -2.55
CA PRO A 151 -6.67 -6.93 -2.00
C PRO A 151 -6.44 -7.00 -0.48
N VAL A 152 -7.51 -7.12 0.31
CA VAL A 152 -7.44 -7.23 1.77
C VAL A 152 -8.43 -8.29 2.24
N GLY A 153 -7.93 -9.40 2.79
CA GLY A 153 -8.76 -10.58 3.06
C GLY A 153 -9.52 -11.03 1.80
N ASN A 154 -10.84 -11.13 1.89
CA ASN A 154 -11.71 -11.50 0.78
C ASN A 154 -12.30 -10.28 0.03
N ARG A 155 -11.71 -9.09 0.21
CA ARG A 155 -12.24 -7.82 -0.33
C ARG A 155 -11.23 -7.16 -1.27
N LEU A 156 -11.77 -6.36 -2.19
CA LEU A 156 -11.01 -5.43 -3.02
C LEU A 156 -11.37 -4.02 -2.57
N LEU A 157 -10.39 -3.29 -2.03
CA LEU A 157 -10.60 -1.92 -1.58
C LEU A 157 -10.23 -0.94 -2.69
N ASP A 158 -11.22 -0.18 -3.16
CA ASP A 158 -10.99 1.03 -3.96
C ASP A 158 -10.69 2.20 -3.02
N TRP A 159 -9.40 2.47 -2.79
CA TRP A 159 -8.95 3.53 -1.88
C TRP A 159 -9.10 4.95 -2.46
N ARG A 160 -9.61 5.10 -3.69
CA ARG A 160 -9.97 6.40 -4.28
C ARG A 160 -11.41 6.79 -4.03
N GLU A 161 -12.29 5.82 -3.74
CA GLU A 161 -13.73 6.07 -3.55
C GLU A 161 -14.01 7.04 -2.41
N ARG A 162 -13.30 6.87 -1.29
CA ARG A 162 -13.36 7.72 -0.11
C ARG A 162 -12.11 7.55 0.74
N THR A 163 -11.89 8.47 1.67
CA THR A 163 -10.83 8.34 2.67
C THR A 163 -11.18 7.25 3.69
N LEU A 164 -10.23 6.35 3.98
CA LEU A 164 -10.38 5.33 5.02
C LEU A 164 -9.88 5.84 6.37
N VAL A 165 -10.58 5.50 7.45
CA VAL A 165 -10.19 5.89 8.82
C VAL A 165 -9.64 4.67 9.58
N MET A 166 -8.39 4.77 10.00
CA MET A 166 -7.69 3.79 10.81
C MET A 166 -7.66 4.25 12.28
N GLY A 167 -8.41 3.55 13.14
CA GLY A 167 -8.48 3.83 14.58
C GLY A 167 -7.32 3.20 15.34
N VAL A 168 -6.63 4.00 16.16
CA VAL A 168 -5.48 3.55 16.95
C VAL A 168 -5.92 2.87 18.25
N LEU A 169 -5.51 1.62 18.45
CA LEU A 169 -5.65 0.89 19.70
C LEU A 169 -4.26 0.54 20.27
N ASN A 170 -3.73 1.38 21.17
CA ASN A 170 -2.47 1.08 21.85
C ASN A 170 -2.73 0.24 23.10
N LEU A 171 -2.01 -0.87 23.25
CA LEU A 171 -2.02 -1.66 24.49
C LEU A 171 -1.04 -1.03 25.49
N THR A 172 -1.54 -0.62 26.65
CA THR A 172 -0.74 0.05 27.68
C THR A 172 0.24 -0.91 28.39
N PRO A 173 1.45 -0.47 28.76
CA PRO A 173 2.45 -1.33 29.41
C PRO A 173 2.14 -1.66 30.88
N ASP A 174 1.35 -0.86 31.58
CA ASP A 174 1.37 -0.77 33.05
C ASP A 174 0.59 -1.88 33.81
N SER A 175 -0.09 -2.80 33.13
CA SER A 175 -1.05 -3.72 33.77
C SER A 175 -0.86 -5.22 33.49
N PHE A 176 0.11 -5.61 32.65
CA PHE A 176 0.32 -7.02 32.31
C PHE A 176 1.07 -7.83 33.38
N SER A 177 1.82 -7.19 34.28
CA SER A 177 2.62 -7.86 35.31
C SER A 177 1.87 -8.11 36.64
N ASP A 178 0.82 -7.33 36.94
CA ASP A 178 0.29 -7.21 38.31
C ASP A 178 -1.17 -7.72 38.46
N GLY A 179 -1.56 -8.75 37.69
CA GLY A 179 -2.90 -9.38 37.79
C GLY A 179 -4.05 -8.62 37.11
N GLY A 180 -3.78 -7.46 36.50
CA GLY A 180 -4.74 -6.60 35.78
C GLY A 180 -5.06 -7.04 34.33
N LYS A 181 -4.61 -8.22 33.89
CA LYS A 181 -4.75 -8.70 32.50
C LYS A 181 -6.20 -8.70 32.00
N PHE A 182 -7.15 -9.10 32.86
CA PHE A 182 -8.57 -9.13 32.52
C PHE A 182 -9.14 -7.72 32.31
N GLN A 183 -8.85 -6.77 33.20
CA GLN A 183 -9.31 -5.39 33.09
C GLN A 183 -8.74 -4.70 31.83
N GLN A 184 -7.48 -4.99 31.51
CA GLN A 184 -6.86 -4.47 30.29
C GLN A 184 -7.48 -5.06 29.02
N MET A 185 -7.82 -6.35 29.03
CA MET A 185 -8.50 -7.00 27.92
C MET A 185 -9.90 -6.42 27.72
N GLU A 186 -10.70 -6.29 28.77
CA GLU A 186 -12.01 -5.64 28.73
C GLU A 186 -11.92 -4.20 28.23
N ALA A 187 -10.94 -3.43 28.69
CA ALA A 187 -10.71 -2.06 28.24
C ALA A 187 -10.31 -2.00 26.75
N ALA A 188 -9.42 -2.88 26.29
CA ALA A 188 -9.01 -2.95 24.89
C ALA A 188 -10.17 -3.33 23.97
N ILE A 189 -10.98 -4.33 24.36
CA ILE A 189 -12.18 -4.74 23.63
C ILE A 189 -13.20 -3.61 23.60
N SER A 190 -13.46 -2.96 24.75
CA SER A 190 -14.39 -1.82 24.85
C SER A 190 -13.93 -0.65 23.97
N GLN A 191 -12.63 -0.37 23.95
CA GLN A 191 -12.06 0.65 23.08
C GLN A 191 -12.18 0.27 21.60
N ALA A 192 -11.92 -0.99 21.23
CA ALA A 192 -12.11 -1.46 19.86
C ALA A 192 -13.57 -1.27 19.40
N LYS A 193 -14.53 -1.66 20.24
CA LYS A 193 -15.97 -1.43 19.99
C LYS A 193 -16.30 0.04 19.82
N LEU A 194 -15.73 0.91 20.66
CA LEU A 194 -15.91 2.36 20.55
C LEU A 194 -15.40 2.86 19.19
N LEU A 195 -14.15 2.56 18.82
CA LEU A 195 -13.55 2.95 17.54
C LEU A 195 -14.41 2.49 16.35
N ILE A 196 -14.91 1.26 16.41
CA ILE A 196 -15.82 0.71 15.39
C ILE A 196 -17.13 1.50 15.32
N SER A 197 -17.75 1.76 16.48
CA SER A 197 -19.02 2.49 16.58
C SER A 197 -18.90 3.94 16.09
N GLU A 198 -17.73 4.55 16.25
CA GLU A 198 -17.41 5.88 15.74
C GLU A 198 -17.12 5.89 14.24
N GLY A 199 -17.01 4.72 13.60
CA GLY A 199 -16.92 4.56 12.16
C GLY A 199 -15.54 4.19 11.62
N ALA A 200 -14.64 3.65 12.44
CA ALA A 200 -13.35 3.16 11.95
C ALA A 200 -13.56 2.09 10.86
N ASP A 201 -12.73 2.15 9.82
CA ASP A 201 -12.66 1.13 8.77
C ASP A 201 -11.65 0.04 9.13
N ILE A 202 -10.56 0.46 9.78
CA ILE A 202 -9.44 -0.38 10.18
C ILE A 202 -9.17 -0.10 11.67
N ILE A 203 -8.98 -1.13 12.48
CA ILE A 203 -8.43 -0.99 13.84
C ILE A 203 -6.95 -1.39 13.78
N ASP A 204 -6.07 -0.48 14.18
CA ASP A 204 -4.63 -0.69 14.20
C ASP A 204 -4.14 -0.88 15.63
N ILE A 205 -3.69 -2.09 15.93
CA ILE A 205 -3.33 -2.53 17.28
C ILE A 205 -1.82 -2.46 17.44
N GLY A 206 -1.36 -1.63 18.37
CA GLY A 206 0.05 -1.51 18.73
C GLY A 206 0.29 -2.03 20.15
N ALA A 207 1.06 -3.10 20.29
CA ALA A 207 1.45 -3.67 21.59
C ALA A 207 2.74 -3.05 22.17
N GLN A 208 3.46 -2.29 21.34
CA GLN A 208 4.73 -1.66 21.66
C GLN A 208 4.68 -0.16 21.34
N SER A 209 5.30 0.65 22.19
CA SER A 209 5.42 2.09 21.96
C SER A 209 6.53 2.39 20.97
N THR A 210 6.19 3.07 19.87
CA THR A 210 7.13 3.60 18.88
C THR A 210 7.46 5.08 19.11
N ARG A 211 7.13 5.60 20.30
CA ARG A 211 7.46 6.98 20.71
C ARG A 211 8.97 7.15 20.90
N PRO A 212 9.51 8.37 20.73
CA PRO A 212 10.92 8.65 21.01
C PRO A 212 11.36 8.14 22.38
N PHE A 213 12.50 7.44 22.42
CA PHE A 213 13.14 6.92 23.63
C PHE A 213 12.35 5.82 24.38
N ALA A 214 11.32 5.23 23.75
CA ALA A 214 10.61 4.11 24.34
C ALA A 214 11.51 2.87 24.45
N LYS A 215 11.37 2.11 25.55
CA LYS A 215 12.04 0.82 25.70
C LYS A 215 11.45 -0.18 24.70
N ARG A 216 12.33 -0.81 23.91
CA ARG A 216 11.97 -1.87 22.97
C ARG A 216 11.60 -3.15 23.75
N LEU A 217 10.47 -3.74 23.41
CA LEU A 217 10.04 -5.07 23.84
C LEU A 217 10.70 -6.12 22.94
N SER A 218 10.95 -7.30 23.48
CA SER A 218 11.24 -8.48 22.67
C SER A 218 9.99 -8.93 21.89
N PRO A 219 10.14 -9.71 20.79
CA PRO A 219 9.00 -10.29 20.08
C PRO A 219 8.04 -11.07 20.99
N ASN A 220 8.59 -11.84 21.94
CA ASN A 220 7.81 -12.61 22.91
C ASN A 220 6.98 -11.71 23.83
N GLU A 221 7.57 -10.65 24.38
CA GLU A 221 6.84 -9.69 25.23
C GLU A 221 5.74 -8.95 24.45
N GLU A 222 5.98 -8.65 23.16
CA GLU A 222 4.97 -8.05 22.29
C GLU A 222 3.81 -9.02 22.02
N LEU A 223 4.12 -10.30 21.73
CA LEU A 223 3.14 -11.36 21.54
C LEU A 223 2.31 -11.64 22.79
N GLU A 224 2.92 -11.70 23.97
CA GLU A 224 2.22 -11.92 25.24
C GLU A 224 1.15 -10.86 25.51
N ARG A 225 1.38 -9.63 25.04
CA ARG A 225 0.42 -8.53 25.14
C ARG A 225 -0.63 -8.59 24.04
N LEU A 226 -0.22 -8.91 22.82
CA LEU A 226 -1.04 -8.81 21.62
C LEU A 226 -2.00 -9.99 21.45
N VAL A 227 -1.51 -11.22 21.63
CA VAL A 227 -2.23 -12.46 21.29
C VAL A 227 -3.57 -12.58 22.02
N PRO A 228 -3.66 -12.40 23.36
CA PRO A 228 -4.94 -12.50 24.06
C PRO A 228 -5.98 -11.51 23.53
N ILE A 229 -5.52 -10.30 23.18
CA ILE A 229 -6.39 -9.24 22.65
C ILE A 229 -6.88 -9.59 21.23
N LEU A 230 -6.00 -10.10 20.36
CA LEU A 230 -6.40 -10.54 19.02
C LEU A 230 -7.39 -11.70 19.07
N ASP A 231 -7.16 -12.69 19.93
CA ASP A 231 -8.03 -13.85 20.08
C ASP A 231 -9.45 -13.47 20.51
N GLU A 232 -9.63 -12.37 21.23
CA GLU A 232 -10.95 -11.88 21.64
C GLU A 232 -11.55 -10.86 20.67
N ILE A 233 -10.77 -9.86 20.20
CA ILE A 233 -11.26 -8.83 19.26
C ILE A 233 -11.79 -9.48 17.98
N THR A 234 -11.12 -10.51 17.46
CA THR A 234 -11.54 -11.16 16.21
C THR A 234 -12.88 -11.87 16.31
N LYS A 235 -13.36 -12.16 17.53
CA LYS A 235 -14.63 -12.85 17.78
C LYS A 235 -15.79 -11.90 18.05
N ILE A 236 -15.55 -10.60 18.29
CA ILE A 236 -16.64 -9.67 18.61
C ILE A 236 -17.47 -9.39 17.35
N PRO A 237 -18.81 -9.35 17.44
CA PRO A 237 -19.67 -9.10 16.27
C PRO A 237 -19.39 -7.78 15.56
N GLU A 238 -18.96 -6.76 16.31
CA GLU A 238 -18.67 -5.42 15.78
C GLU A 238 -17.53 -5.43 14.74
N MET A 239 -16.67 -6.45 14.74
CA MET A 239 -15.61 -6.60 13.74
C MET A 239 -16.12 -7.01 12.35
N GLU A 240 -17.37 -7.43 12.21
CA GLU A 240 -17.94 -7.79 10.91
C GLU A 240 -17.84 -6.61 9.92
N GLY A 241 -17.23 -6.86 8.76
CA GLY A 241 -17.00 -5.85 7.73
C GLY A 241 -15.90 -4.83 8.05
N LYS A 242 -15.20 -4.96 9.18
CA LYS A 242 -14.05 -4.13 9.56
C LYS A 242 -12.73 -4.87 9.31
N LEU A 243 -11.63 -4.12 9.30
CA LEU A 243 -10.30 -4.65 9.07
C LEU A 243 -9.44 -4.53 10.33
N LEU A 244 -8.48 -5.44 10.46
CA LEU A 244 -7.48 -5.42 11.53
C LEU A 244 -6.10 -5.18 10.96
N SER A 245 -5.39 -4.25 11.56
CA SER A 245 -3.98 -3.96 11.32
C SER A 245 -3.20 -4.19 12.62
N VAL A 246 -1.96 -4.63 12.50
CA VAL A 246 -1.03 -4.70 13.64
C VAL A 246 0.17 -3.82 13.35
N ASP A 247 0.45 -2.90 14.26
CA ASP A 247 1.61 -2.00 14.28
C ASP A 247 2.80 -2.75 14.88
N THR A 248 3.58 -3.40 14.00
CA THR A 248 4.75 -4.19 14.39
C THR A 248 5.82 -4.17 13.31
N PHE A 249 7.08 -4.23 13.75
CA PHE A 249 8.25 -4.39 12.90
C PHE A 249 8.89 -5.77 13.07
N TYR A 250 8.27 -6.69 13.82
CA TYR A 250 8.78 -8.06 14.01
C TYR A 250 8.09 -9.06 13.10
N ALA A 251 8.88 -9.86 12.37
CA ALA A 251 8.39 -10.88 11.46
C ALA A 251 7.56 -11.95 12.18
N GLU A 252 8.02 -12.37 13.37
CA GLU A 252 7.31 -13.36 14.19
C GLU A 252 5.94 -12.85 14.67
N VAL A 253 5.89 -11.60 15.13
CA VAL A 253 4.63 -10.94 15.54
C VAL A 253 3.67 -10.82 14.37
N ALA A 254 4.17 -10.40 13.20
CA ALA A 254 3.37 -10.32 11.97
C ALA A 254 2.78 -11.68 11.57
N MET A 255 3.58 -12.75 11.60
CA MET A 255 3.15 -14.11 11.31
C MET A 255 2.04 -14.59 12.27
N GLU A 256 2.26 -14.47 13.57
CA GLU A 256 1.28 -14.90 14.58
C GLU A 256 0.00 -14.07 14.56
N SER A 257 0.11 -12.79 14.22
CA SER A 257 -1.03 -11.89 14.05
C SER A 257 -1.91 -12.29 12.88
N VAL A 258 -1.32 -12.54 11.70
CA VAL A 258 -2.09 -12.93 10.49
C VAL A 258 -2.76 -14.29 10.67
N LYS A 259 -2.11 -15.25 11.34
CA LYS A 259 -2.73 -16.54 11.71
C LYS A 259 -4.04 -16.38 12.49
N ARG A 260 -4.20 -15.26 13.21
CA ARG A 260 -5.38 -14.93 14.02
C ARG A 260 -6.39 -14.02 13.30
N GLY A 261 -6.23 -13.77 12.01
CA GLY A 261 -7.18 -12.97 11.22
C GLY A 261 -6.83 -11.48 11.13
N VAL A 262 -5.58 -11.10 11.42
CA VAL A 262 -5.09 -9.76 11.06
C VAL A 262 -4.96 -9.64 9.55
N HIS A 263 -5.38 -8.49 9.02
CA HIS A 263 -5.52 -8.25 7.59
C HIS A 263 -4.39 -7.41 7.00
N VAL A 264 -3.71 -6.60 7.82
CA VAL A 264 -2.67 -5.65 7.38
C VAL A 264 -1.52 -5.66 8.38
N ILE A 265 -0.28 -5.60 7.89
CA ILE A 265 0.89 -5.35 8.72
C ILE A 265 1.33 -3.91 8.52
N ASN A 266 1.40 -3.16 9.62
CA ASN A 266 1.84 -1.77 9.64
C ASN A 266 3.24 -1.68 10.25
N ASP A 267 4.26 -1.52 9.41
CA ASP A 267 5.65 -1.47 9.86
C ASP A 267 6.20 -0.04 9.79
N VAL A 268 6.35 0.58 10.96
CA VAL A 268 6.97 1.90 11.13
C VAL A 268 8.44 1.97 10.69
N SER A 269 9.14 0.85 10.63
CA SER A 269 10.52 0.80 10.12
C SER A 269 10.58 0.62 8.61
N GLY A 270 9.51 0.12 8.00
CA GLY A 270 9.48 -0.25 6.59
C GLY A 270 10.54 -1.30 6.24
N GLY A 271 10.65 -2.35 7.06
CA GLY A 271 11.55 -3.49 6.85
C GLY A 271 12.95 -3.35 7.45
N GLN A 272 13.25 -2.23 8.11
CA GLN A 272 14.62 -1.90 8.53
C GLN A 272 14.99 -2.46 9.91
N LEU A 273 14.02 -2.77 10.78
CA LEU A 273 14.29 -3.24 12.15
C LEU A 273 14.26 -4.77 12.32
N ASP A 274 13.69 -5.50 11.37
CA ASP A 274 13.74 -6.96 11.28
C ASP A 274 13.94 -7.38 9.82
N PRO A 275 15.09 -7.96 9.45
CA PRO A 275 15.38 -8.33 8.07
C PRO A 275 14.47 -9.44 7.51
N ALA A 276 13.72 -10.17 8.36
CA ALA A 276 12.83 -11.24 7.93
C ALA A 276 11.42 -10.74 7.58
N ILE A 277 11.00 -9.54 8.01
CA ILE A 277 9.59 -9.13 7.95
C ILE A 277 9.05 -9.06 6.52
N LEU A 278 9.83 -8.54 5.57
CA LEU A 278 9.39 -8.41 4.19
C LEU A 278 9.11 -9.77 3.54
N LYS A 279 9.96 -10.76 3.80
CA LYS A 279 9.78 -12.12 3.29
C LYS A 279 8.57 -12.79 3.94
N VAL A 280 8.42 -12.65 5.25
CA VAL A 280 7.27 -13.20 5.98
C VAL A 280 5.97 -12.59 5.47
N VAL A 281 5.88 -11.28 5.34
CA VAL A 281 4.68 -10.61 4.82
C VAL A 281 4.37 -11.01 3.37
N ALA A 282 5.40 -11.21 2.54
CA ALA A 282 5.22 -11.74 1.19
C ALA A 282 4.57 -13.13 1.18
N GLU A 283 4.99 -14.02 2.09
CA GLU A 283 4.44 -15.38 2.25
C GLU A 283 3.01 -15.35 2.82
N LEU A 284 2.73 -14.43 3.75
CA LEU A 284 1.40 -14.23 4.33
C LEU A 284 0.40 -13.67 3.32
N GLY A 285 0.87 -12.93 2.30
CA GLY A 285 0.02 -12.41 1.24
C GLY A 285 -0.95 -11.31 1.68
N VAL A 286 -0.61 -10.57 2.73
CA VAL A 286 -1.39 -9.44 3.27
C VAL A 286 -0.81 -8.09 2.82
N PRO A 287 -1.60 -7.02 2.78
CA PRO A 287 -1.10 -5.66 2.65
C PRO A 287 -0.02 -5.30 3.68
N TYR A 288 0.91 -4.46 3.23
CA TYR A 288 2.05 -3.98 4.00
C TYR A 288 2.11 -2.46 3.96
N VAL A 289 2.00 -1.81 5.11
CA VAL A 289 2.30 -0.38 5.25
C VAL A 289 3.79 -0.25 5.50
N THR A 290 4.48 0.43 4.59
CA THR A 290 5.89 0.79 4.73
C THR A 290 5.99 2.26 5.08
N MET A 291 6.45 2.55 6.30
CA MET A 291 6.62 3.92 6.77
C MET A 291 8.05 4.43 6.56
N HIS A 292 8.17 5.74 6.36
CA HIS A 292 9.44 6.44 6.40
C HIS A 292 9.88 6.78 7.83
N MET A 293 11.00 6.19 8.26
CA MET A 293 11.74 6.55 9.48
C MET A 293 13.25 6.35 9.26
N ARG A 294 14.06 7.33 9.67
CA ARG A 294 15.53 7.19 9.75
C ARG A 294 15.93 6.77 11.16
N GLY A 295 16.81 5.77 11.27
CA GLY A 295 17.20 5.19 12.56
C GLY A 295 16.10 4.32 13.17
N ASP A 296 15.95 4.39 14.48
CA ASP A 296 14.99 3.62 15.29
C ASP A 296 14.34 4.54 16.35
N PRO A 297 13.34 4.09 17.14
CA PRO A 297 12.69 4.93 18.14
C PRO A 297 13.63 5.62 19.15
N SER A 298 14.82 5.08 19.41
CA SER A 298 15.83 5.68 20.29
C SER A 298 16.73 6.71 19.57
N THR A 299 16.95 6.56 18.27
CA THR A 299 17.89 7.40 17.49
C THR A 299 17.23 8.34 16.49
N MET A 300 15.93 8.18 16.19
CA MET A 300 15.24 8.93 15.15
C MET A 300 15.21 10.44 15.37
N GLN A 301 15.37 10.91 16.62
CA GLN A 301 15.44 12.33 16.97
C GLN A 301 16.87 12.86 17.09
N SER A 302 17.88 12.09 16.64
CA SER A 302 19.27 12.57 16.59
C SER A 302 19.41 13.71 15.58
N GLU A 303 20.38 14.60 15.82
CA GLU A 303 20.63 15.71 14.90
C GLU A 303 20.86 15.24 13.46
N GLN A 304 21.60 14.14 13.28
CA GLN A 304 21.86 13.51 11.98
C GLN A 304 20.57 13.07 11.28
N ASN A 305 19.65 12.39 11.99
CA ASN A 305 18.43 11.84 11.39
C ASN A 305 17.38 12.92 11.08
N LEU A 306 17.54 14.14 11.60
CA LEU A 306 16.65 15.28 11.39
C LEU A 306 17.10 16.22 10.26
N GLN A 307 18.24 15.96 9.61
CA GLN A 307 18.73 16.78 8.50
C GLN A 307 18.15 16.32 7.16
N TYR A 308 17.39 17.19 6.50
CA TYR A 308 16.94 17.01 5.12
C TYR A 308 17.35 18.28 4.36
N GLY A 309 17.84 18.12 3.14
CA GLY A 309 17.98 19.20 2.17
C GLY A 309 16.63 19.51 1.51
N ASP A 310 16.05 18.53 0.82
CA ASP A 310 14.67 18.59 0.31
C ASP A 310 13.90 17.41 0.89
N ILE A 311 13.05 17.71 1.88
CA ILE A 311 12.35 16.68 2.63
C ILE A 311 11.41 15.84 1.76
N CYS A 312 10.71 16.44 0.80
CA CYS A 312 9.77 15.70 -0.04
C CYS A 312 10.52 14.76 -0.99
N LYS A 313 11.60 15.24 -1.60
CA LYS A 313 12.44 14.46 -2.51
C LYS A 313 13.16 13.32 -1.78
N GLU A 314 13.72 13.59 -0.61
CA GLU A 314 14.42 12.57 0.18
C GLU A 314 13.44 11.51 0.71
N ILE A 315 12.28 11.91 1.24
CA ILE A 315 11.24 10.96 1.65
C ILE A 315 10.78 10.09 0.48
N ALA A 316 10.55 10.68 -0.69
CA ALA A 316 10.16 9.94 -1.89
C ALA A 316 11.21 8.89 -2.30
N SER A 317 12.49 9.28 -2.31
CA SER A 317 13.61 8.39 -2.66
C SER A 317 13.77 7.24 -1.64
N GLU A 318 13.70 7.55 -0.35
CA GLU A 318 13.83 6.56 0.72
C GLU A 318 12.62 5.62 0.81
N LEU A 319 11.40 6.15 0.62
CA LEU A 319 10.21 5.30 0.50
C LEU A 319 10.30 4.39 -0.71
N TYR A 320 10.71 4.92 -1.87
CA TYR A 320 10.86 4.09 -3.06
C TYR A 320 11.89 2.97 -2.86
N THR A 321 13.00 3.25 -2.17
CA THR A 321 13.98 2.21 -1.78
C THR A 321 13.31 1.08 -0.98
N ARG A 322 12.48 1.43 0.03
CA ARG A 322 11.73 0.43 0.81
C ARG A 322 10.72 -0.36 -0.03
N VAL A 323 10.00 0.31 -0.94
CA VAL A 323 9.09 -0.36 -1.88
C VAL A 323 9.86 -1.37 -2.74
N ARG A 324 11.05 -1.00 -3.21
CA ARG A 324 11.91 -1.86 -4.01
C ARG A 324 12.40 -3.08 -3.25
N GLU A 325 12.78 -2.92 -1.99
CA GLU A 325 13.15 -4.04 -1.11
C GLU A 325 11.97 -4.99 -0.85
N ALA A 326 10.78 -4.43 -0.61
CA ALA A 326 9.55 -5.20 -0.43
C ALA A 326 9.18 -5.99 -1.70
N GLU A 327 9.23 -5.38 -2.88
CA GLU A 327 8.97 -6.05 -4.16
C GLU A 327 9.95 -7.19 -4.44
N LEU A 328 11.24 -6.96 -4.20
CA LEU A 328 12.28 -7.98 -4.37
C LEU A 328 12.12 -9.14 -3.39
N SER A 329 11.62 -8.86 -2.19
CA SER A 329 11.25 -9.87 -1.19
C SER A 329 9.99 -10.65 -1.56
N GLY A 330 9.19 -10.13 -2.51
CA GLY A 330 8.02 -10.78 -3.07
C GLY A 330 6.68 -10.16 -2.69
N ILE A 331 6.65 -9.02 -2.01
CA ILE A 331 5.42 -8.26 -1.76
C ILE A 331 5.08 -7.50 -3.05
N PRO A 332 3.99 -7.84 -3.76
CA PRO A 332 3.64 -7.14 -4.99
C PRO A 332 3.24 -5.69 -4.69
N LEU A 333 3.51 -4.78 -5.62
CA LEU A 333 3.22 -3.36 -5.47
C LEU A 333 1.75 -3.07 -5.11
N TRP A 334 0.81 -3.85 -5.65
CA TRP A 334 -0.62 -3.74 -5.33
C TRP A 334 -0.99 -4.15 -3.90
N ARG A 335 -0.04 -4.51 -3.03
CA ARG A 335 -0.21 -4.73 -1.59
C ARG A 335 0.50 -3.68 -0.72
N ILE A 336 1.15 -2.70 -1.33
CA ILE A 336 1.92 -1.68 -0.62
C ILE A 336 1.03 -0.48 -0.27
N VAL A 337 1.17 0.02 0.94
CA VAL A 337 0.67 1.32 1.41
C VAL A 337 1.87 2.14 1.87
N LEU A 338 1.97 3.40 1.47
CA LEU A 338 3.05 4.30 1.90
C LEU A 338 2.63 5.08 3.13
N ASP A 339 3.54 5.29 4.07
CA ASP A 339 3.36 6.29 5.13
C ASP A 339 4.60 7.20 5.18
N PRO A 340 4.48 8.53 4.99
CA PRO A 340 5.62 9.44 5.01
C PRO A 340 6.17 9.67 6.43
N GLY A 341 5.55 9.09 7.46
CA GLY A 341 6.08 9.00 8.82
C GLY A 341 6.03 10.30 9.60
N ILE A 342 4.84 10.86 9.80
CA ILE A 342 4.66 12.09 10.59
C ILE A 342 5.13 11.89 12.04
N GLY A 343 6.04 12.76 12.47
CA GLY A 343 6.69 12.74 13.78
C GLY A 343 7.85 11.76 13.91
N PHE A 344 8.21 11.04 12.83
CA PHE A 344 9.35 10.12 12.81
C PHE A 344 10.50 10.71 12.02
N SER A 345 11.62 10.95 12.71
CA SER A 345 12.81 11.59 12.14
C SER A 345 12.53 12.93 11.48
N LYS A 346 11.65 13.75 12.05
CA LYS A 346 11.22 15.04 11.49
C LYS A 346 11.01 16.08 12.59
N LYS A 347 11.48 17.30 12.36
CA LYS A 347 11.20 18.51 13.16
C LYS A 347 9.77 18.99 12.94
N SER A 348 9.29 19.91 13.77
CA SER A 348 7.91 20.40 13.70
C SER A 348 7.57 21.08 12.37
N GLY A 349 8.44 21.95 11.84
CA GLY A 349 8.27 22.55 10.51
C GLY A 349 8.25 21.51 9.39
N GLN A 350 9.20 20.57 9.43
CA GLN A 350 9.29 19.44 8.49
C GLN A 350 8.03 18.58 8.45
N ASN A 351 7.35 18.35 9.59
CA ASN A 351 6.07 17.65 9.60
C ASN A 351 4.98 18.40 8.82
N LEU A 352 4.96 19.74 8.87
CA LEU A 352 4.04 20.56 8.10
C LEU A 352 4.36 20.51 6.61
N GLU A 353 5.65 20.59 6.26
CA GLU A 353 6.12 20.46 4.87
C GLU A 353 5.68 19.13 4.25
N VAL A 354 5.77 18.03 5.00
CA VAL A 354 5.32 16.71 4.53
C VAL A 354 3.80 16.64 4.34
N ILE A 355 3.00 17.19 5.28
CA ILE A 355 1.53 17.20 5.17
C ILE A 355 1.08 17.98 3.94
N MET A 356 1.71 19.12 3.66
CA MET A 356 1.41 19.94 2.48
C MET A 356 2.04 19.37 1.20
N GLY A 357 3.12 18.61 1.33
CA GLY A 357 3.94 18.12 0.23
C GLY A 357 3.65 16.69 -0.23
N LEU A 358 2.51 16.09 0.14
CA LEU A 358 2.16 14.72 -0.29
C LEU A 358 2.10 14.59 -1.82
N GLU A 359 1.60 15.61 -2.53
CA GLU A 359 1.62 15.65 -3.99
C GLU A 359 3.05 15.72 -4.53
N SER A 360 3.91 16.54 -3.93
CA SER A 360 5.34 16.62 -4.27
C SER A 360 6.04 15.27 -4.07
N ILE A 361 5.77 14.57 -2.97
CA ILE A 361 6.30 13.22 -2.72
C ILE A 361 5.85 12.25 -3.83
N ARG A 362 4.57 12.27 -4.23
CA ARG A 362 4.09 11.46 -5.36
C ARG A 362 4.79 11.82 -6.67
N ASN A 363 4.97 13.10 -6.96
CA ASN A 363 5.63 13.56 -8.18
C ASN A 363 7.10 13.12 -8.22
N GLU A 364 7.85 13.24 -7.13
CA GLU A 364 9.21 12.72 -7.04
C GLU A 364 9.26 11.19 -7.15
N MET A 365 8.29 10.49 -6.56
CA MET A 365 8.15 9.04 -6.73
C MET A 365 7.85 8.62 -8.16
N CYS A 366 6.95 9.33 -8.85
CA CYS A 366 6.57 9.09 -10.25
C CYS A 366 7.81 9.13 -11.15
N LYS A 367 8.80 9.98 -10.81
CA LYS A 367 10.04 10.05 -11.57
C LYS A 367 10.78 8.71 -11.62
N MET A 368 10.77 7.99 -10.50
CA MET A 368 11.46 6.71 -10.32
C MET A 368 10.60 5.51 -10.72
N ASN A 369 9.30 5.52 -10.40
CA ASN A 369 8.34 4.50 -10.81
C ASN A 369 6.89 5.03 -10.73
N ILE A 370 6.17 4.93 -11.86
CA ILE A 370 4.80 5.45 -11.97
C ILE A 370 3.85 4.69 -11.07
N GLY A 371 3.88 3.35 -11.09
CA GLY A 371 2.99 2.54 -10.25
C GLY A 371 3.13 2.85 -8.76
N ALA A 372 4.38 2.96 -8.27
CA ALA A 372 4.67 3.27 -6.88
C ALA A 372 4.09 4.63 -6.47
N SER A 373 4.08 5.61 -7.37
CA SER A 373 3.48 6.92 -7.13
C SER A 373 1.96 6.90 -6.99
N HIS A 374 1.31 5.79 -7.35
CA HIS A 374 -0.15 5.63 -7.35
C HIS A 374 -0.70 4.74 -6.24
N VAL A 375 0.16 4.08 -5.46
CA VAL A 375 -0.26 3.30 -4.28
C VAL A 375 -0.88 4.22 -3.21
N PRO A 376 -1.73 3.71 -2.31
CA PRO A 376 -2.35 4.52 -1.27
C PRO A 376 -1.34 5.11 -0.29
N ILE A 377 -1.63 6.31 0.21
CA ILE A 377 -0.88 6.95 1.31
C ILE A 377 -1.71 6.91 2.60
N LEU A 378 -1.13 6.37 3.66
CA LEU A 378 -1.57 6.48 5.05
C LEU A 378 -0.89 7.69 5.70
N LEU A 379 -1.66 8.48 6.47
CA LEU A 379 -1.13 9.63 7.21
C LEU A 379 -1.53 9.58 8.69
N GLY A 380 -0.56 9.58 9.61
CA GLY A 380 -0.80 9.53 11.04
C GLY A 380 -0.34 10.77 11.84
N PRO A 381 -0.99 11.94 11.71
CA PRO A 381 -0.61 13.15 12.45
C PRO A 381 -1.17 13.18 13.89
N SER A 382 -2.07 12.24 14.23
CA SER A 382 -2.89 12.30 15.44
C SER A 382 -2.10 12.43 16.73
N ARG A 383 -2.43 13.49 17.50
CA ARG A 383 -1.86 13.81 18.81
C ARG A 383 -0.33 13.99 18.86
N LYS A 384 0.34 14.10 17.71
CA LYS A 384 1.80 14.23 17.62
C LYS A 384 2.29 15.54 18.26
N ARG A 385 3.55 15.53 18.70
CA ARG A 385 4.17 16.62 19.49
C ARG A 385 4.09 17.98 18.80
N PHE A 386 4.34 18.04 17.49
CA PHE A 386 4.34 19.28 16.73
C PHE A 386 3.00 20.04 16.80
N LEU A 387 1.86 19.32 16.86
CA LEU A 387 0.54 19.94 17.05
C LEU A 387 0.42 20.60 18.43
N GLY A 388 0.98 19.95 19.46
CA GLY A 388 1.03 20.50 20.81
C GLY A 388 1.89 21.75 20.91
N GLU A 389 3.01 21.80 20.17
CA GLU A 389 3.88 22.97 20.09
C GLU A 389 3.17 24.15 19.42
N ILE A 390 2.49 23.93 18.28
CA ILE A 390 1.78 24.98 17.53
C ILE A 390 0.59 25.53 18.31
N CYS A 391 -0.21 24.65 18.93
CA CYS A 391 -1.47 25.04 19.58
C CYS A 391 -1.34 25.22 21.11
N SER A 392 -0.12 25.15 21.65
CA SER A 392 0.15 25.21 23.09
C SER A 392 -0.64 24.17 23.91
N ARG A 393 -0.66 22.92 23.43
CA ARG A 393 -1.35 21.79 24.07
C ARG A 393 -0.37 20.74 24.58
N ALA A 394 -0.11 20.76 25.88
CA ALA A 394 0.83 19.84 26.53
C ALA A 394 0.32 18.39 26.53
N ASN A 395 -0.95 18.17 26.90
CA ASN A 395 -1.54 16.83 26.91
C ASN A 395 -1.86 16.36 25.47
N PRO A 396 -1.43 15.15 25.06
CA PRO A 396 -1.80 14.58 23.76
C PRO A 396 -3.31 14.57 23.47
N VAL A 397 -4.16 14.34 24.48
CA VAL A 397 -5.62 14.26 24.30
C VAL A 397 -6.21 15.61 23.86
N ASP A 398 -5.66 16.72 24.34
CA ASP A 398 -6.12 18.08 24.01
C ASP A 398 -5.78 18.50 22.57
N ARG A 399 -5.08 17.64 21.82
CA ARG A 399 -4.65 17.90 20.42
C ARG A 399 -5.62 17.35 19.39
N ASP A 400 -6.77 16.83 19.79
CA ASP A 400 -7.72 16.24 18.85
C ASP A 400 -8.27 17.27 17.84
N VAL A 401 -8.53 18.51 18.25
CA VAL A 401 -8.94 19.59 17.33
C VAL A 401 -7.81 19.96 16.35
N ALA A 402 -6.58 20.05 16.84
CA ALA A 402 -5.41 20.29 15.98
C ALA A 402 -5.16 19.11 15.03
N THR A 403 -5.46 17.88 15.47
CA THR A 403 -5.40 16.67 14.64
C THR A 403 -6.38 16.76 13.49
N VAL A 404 -7.62 17.21 13.71
CA VAL A 404 -8.61 17.42 12.65
C VAL A 404 -8.07 18.37 11.59
N ALA A 405 -7.47 19.50 11.97
CA ALA A 405 -6.88 20.44 11.02
C ALA A 405 -5.78 19.79 10.16
N ALA A 406 -4.87 19.04 10.78
CA ALA A 406 -3.79 18.35 10.06
C ALA A 406 -4.29 17.21 9.16
N VAL A 407 -5.29 16.45 9.62
CA VAL A 407 -5.97 15.40 8.85
C VAL A 407 -6.66 15.99 7.64
N THR A 408 -7.44 17.07 7.80
CA THR A 408 -8.11 17.79 6.71
C THR A 408 -7.10 18.23 5.65
N ALA A 409 -6.00 18.87 6.06
CA ALA A 409 -4.94 19.26 5.14
C ALA A 409 -4.33 18.06 4.41
N GLY A 410 -4.01 16.97 5.12
CA GLY A 410 -3.45 15.76 4.53
C GLY A 410 -4.35 15.10 3.50
N ILE A 411 -5.65 14.98 3.78
CA ILE A 411 -6.63 14.39 2.85
C ILE A 411 -6.75 15.22 1.58
N LEU A 412 -6.85 16.55 1.72
CA LEU A 412 -6.96 17.46 0.58
C LEU A 412 -5.69 17.49 -0.29
N ASN A 413 -4.53 17.11 0.27
CA ASN A 413 -3.26 16.97 -0.44
C ASN A 413 -2.96 15.52 -0.91
N GLY A 414 -3.90 14.57 -0.75
CA GLY A 414 -3.82 13.26 -1.39
C GLY A 414 -3.55 12.06 -0.48
N ALA A 415 -3.70 12.20 0.84
CA ALA A 415 -3.82 11.03 1.73
C ALA A 415 -5.08 10.22 1.39
N ASN A 416 -4.96 8.89 1.40
CA ASN A 416 -6.07 7.96 1.14
C ASN A 416 -6.58 7.32 2.43
N MET A 417 -5.73 7.25 3.45
CA MET A 417 -6.05 6.70 4.75
C MET A 417 -5.51 7.63 5.83
N VAL A 418 -6.22 7.75 6.94
CA VAL A 418 -5.76 8.55 8.09
C VAL A 418 -5.78 7.73 9.37
N ARG A 419 -4.71 7.81 10.15
CA ARG A 419 -4.53 7.09 11.41
C ARG A 419 -4.78 8.02 12.60
N VAL A 420 -5.84 7.77 13.36
CA VAL A 420 -6.35 8.68 14.39
C VAL A 420 -6.73 7.99 15.70
N HIS A 421 -6.57 8.70 16.82
CA HIS A 421 -7.01 8.23 18.14
C HIS A 421 -8.49 8.52 18.40
N ASN A 422 -8.98 9.69 17.97
CA ASN A 422 -10.39 10.06 18.04
C ASN A 422 -11.02 9.80 16.67
N VAL A 423 -11.75 8.69 16.55
CA VAL A 423 -12.24 8.20 15.26
C VAL A 423 -13.41 9.03 14.80
N GLY A 424 -14.33 9.40 15.68
CA GLY A 424 -15.48 10.24 15.33
C GLY A 424 -15.04 11.52 14.61
N TYR A 425 -14.05 12.23 15.17
CA TYR A 425 -13.50 13.43 14.55
C TYR A 425 -12.77 13.16 13.23
N GLY A 426 -12.05 12.04 13.14
CA GLY A 426 -11.39 11.64 11.89
C GLY A 426 -12.38 11.30 10.77
N VAL A 427 -13.49 10.64 11.12
CA VAL A 427 -14.57 10.30 10.19
C VAL A 427 -15.28 11.55 9.69
N ASP A 428 -15.57 12.51 10.55
CA ASP A 428 -16.18 13.78 10.14
C ASP A 428 -15.26 14.56 9.20
N ALA A 429 -13.97 14.66 9.53
CA ALA A 429 -12.97 15.29 8.67
C ALA A 429 -12.90 14.59 7.29
N ALA A 430 -12.86 13.26 7.28
CA ALA A 430 -12.84 12.46 6.05
C ALA A 430 -14.07 12.72 5.18
N LYS A 431 -15.28 12.64 5.74
CA LYS A 431 -16.53 12.86 5.00
C LYS A 431 -16.60 14.26 4.40
N VAL A 432 -16.21 15.29 5.16
CA VAL A 432 -16.19 16.68 4.67
C VAL A 432 -15.17 16.82 3.54
N CYS A 433 -13.94 16.32 3.72
CA CYS A 433 -12.92 16.37 2.67
C CYS A 433 -13.33 15.63 1.40
N ASP A 434 -13.92 14.44 1.52
CA ASP A 434 -14.38 13.66 0.38
C ASP A 434 -15.51 14.40 -0.37
N ALA A 435 -16.41 15.08 0.35
CA ALA A 435 -17.41 15.94 -0.27
C ALA A 435 -16.78 17.15 -1.00
N LEU A 436 -15.76 17.79 -0.41
CA LEU A 436 -15.03 18.90 -1.03
C LEU A 436 -14.29 18.47 -2.30
N ARG A 437 -13.69 17.27 -2.31
CA ARG A 437 -12.97 16.73 -3.48
C ARG A 437 -13.90 16.53 -4.68
N LYS A 438 -15.15 16.12 -4.45
CA LYS A 438 -16.17 15.97 -5.51
C LYS A 438 -16.57 17.28 -6.18
N VAL A 439 -16.33 18.44 -5.56
CA VAL A 439 -16.56 19.76 -6.17
C VAL A 439 -15.38 20.20 -7.05
N ARG A 440 -14.17 19.67 -6.79
CA ARG A 440 -12.96 19.99 -7.57
C ARG A 440 -12.77 19.11 -8.80
N SER A 441 -13.30 17.88 -8.78
CA SER A 441 -13.34 16.93 -9.89
C SER A 441 -14.44 17.26 -10.87
#